data_AF-W7L8B3-F1
#
_entry.id   AF-W7L8B3-F1
#
_cell.length_a   1.000
_cell.length_b   1.000
_cell.length_c   1.000
_cell.angle_alpha   90.00
_cell.angle_beta   90.00
_cell.angle_gamma   90.00
#
_symmetry.space_group_name_H-M   'P 1'
#
loop_
_entity.id
_entity.type
_entity.pdbx_description
1 polymer ?
#
loop_
_entity_poly.entity_id
_entity_poly.type
_entity_poly.pdbx_seq_one_letter_code
_entity_poly.pdbx_strand_id
1 'polypeptide(L)'
;MIRDSILALLYDRGEMSKEEIAQVLRQDVDEVEVNLKGLEREGLVTEKEKGIIFKKKVYALTPTGLEEAKKAKQGLEEKANMLVQAIQNGDYDTLQEYADDLYLLVALSLVDAMVLQELAFLDFFWI
;
A
#
# COMPACT_ATOMS: atom_id res chain seq x y z
N MET A 1 3.55 -2.46 8.88
CA MET A 1 2.46 -2.76 7.93
C MET A 1 1.85 -1.47 7.39
N ILE A 2 0.88 -0.81 8.05
CA ILE A 2 0.22 0.40 7.48
C ILE A 2 1.19 1.53 7.14
N ARG A 3 2.23 1.76 7.96
CA ARG A 3 3.25 2.78 7.68
C ARG A 3 4.01 2.53 6.38
N ASP A 4 4.43 1.29 6.17
CA ASP A 4 5.17 0.89 4.96
C ASP A 4 4.27 1.01 3.73
N SER A 5 2.99 0.65 3.87
CA SER A 5 1.97 0.82 2.86
C SER A 5 1.75 2.30 2.49
N ILE A 6 1.69 3.20 3.47
CA ILE A 6 1.58 4.65 3.24
C ILE A 6 2.81 5.17 2.49
N LEU A 7 4.02 4.81 2.93
CA LEU A 7 5.25 5.22 2.28
C LEU A 7 5.34 4.72 0.83
N ALA A 8 5.02 3.45 0.60
CA ALA A 8 5.00 2.86 -0.74
C ALA A 8 3.96 3.53 -1.66
N LEU A 9 2.77 3.87 -1.15
CA LEU A 9 1.77 4.61 -1.90
C LEU A 9 2.25 6.02 -2.28
N LEU A 10 2.84 6.75 -1.34
CA LEU A 10 3.37 8.09 -1.61
C LEU A 10 4.57 8.04 -2.58
N TYR A 11 5.34 6.95 -2.57
CA TYR A 11 6.41 6.72 -3.53
C TYR A 11 5.88 6.49 -4.95
N ASP A 12 4.83 5.67 -5.06
CA ASP A 12 4.26 5.25 -6.34
C ASP A 12 3.40 6.34 -6.99
N ARG A 13 2.58 7.02 -6.18
CA ARG A 13 1.55 7.97 -6.65
C ARG A 13 1.90 9.44 -6.40
N GLY A 14 2.96 9.70 -5.64
CA GLY A 14 3.36 11.05 -5.25
C GLY A 14 2.50 11.61 -4.12
N GLU A 15 2.16 12.90 -4.21
CA GLU A 15 1.45 13.59 -3.12
C GLU A 15 -0.01 13.14 -3.00
N MET A 16 -0.43 12.71 -1.82
CA MET A 16 -1.79 12.22 -1.55
C MET A 16 -2.37 12.80 -0.25
N SER A 17 -3.69 12.95 -0.17
CA SER A 17 -4.40 13.27 1.07
C SER A 17 -4.59 12.01 1.93
N LYS A 18 -4.90 12.22 3.22
CA LYS A 18 -5.18 11.11 4.14
C LYS A 18 -6.40 10.29 3.71
N GLU A 19 -7.41 10.94 3.12
CA GLU A 19 -8.61 10.29 2.59
C GLU A 19 -8.30 9.44 1.36
N GLU A 20 -7.46 9.96 0.44
CA GLU A 20 -7.00 9.21 -0.73
C GLU A 20 -6.21 7.97 -0.32
N ILE A 21 -5.34 8.09 0.69
CA ILE A 21 -4.55 6.99 1.25
C ILE A 21 -5.46 5.96 1.93
N ALA A 22 -6.35 6.40 2.81
CA ALA A 22 -7.29 5.53 3.54
C ALA A 22 -8.18 4.73 2.59
N GLN A 23 -8.67 5.35 1.53
CA GLN A 23 -9.46 4.68 0.50
C GLN A 23 -8.68 3.54 -0.17
N VAL A 24 -7.42 3.77 -0.54
CA VAL A 24 -6.60 2.75 -1.20
C VAL A 24 -6.25 1.61 -0.24
N LEU A 25 -5.92 1.94 1.01
CA LEU A 25 -5.56 0.96 2.03
C LEU A 25 -6.77 0.25 2.65
N ARG A 26 -8.00 0.71 2.35
CA ARG A 26 -9.23 0.29 3.02
C ARG A 26 -9.15 0.40 4.55
N GLN A 27 -8.55 1.48 5.02
CA GLN A 27 -8.34 1.78 6.43
C GLN A 27 -9.20 2.96 6.88
N ASP A 28 -9.35 3.11 8.18
CA ASP A 28 -9.99 4.30 8.76
C ASP A 28 -9.13 5.55 8.52
N VAL A 29 -9.76 6.68 8.20
CA VAL A 29 -9.07 7.94 7.93
C VAL A 29 -8.33 8.43 9.18
N ASP A 30 -8.88 8.22 10.37
CA ASP A 30 -8.27 8.61 11.64
C ASP A 30 -7.03 7.76 11.93
N GLU A 31 -7.05 6.47 11.59
CA GLU A 31 -5.87 5.59 11.71
C GLU A 31 -4.75 6.04 10.77
N VAL A 32 -5.09 6.34 9.51
CA VAL A 32 -4.14 6.89 8.54
C VAL A 32 -3.57 8.23 9.03
N GLU A 33 -4.40 9.11 9.60
CA GLU A 33 -3.95 10.38 10.16
C GLU A 33 -2.95 10.19 11.30
N VAL A 34 -3.21 9.25 12.22
CA VAL A 34 -2.28 8.94 13.32
C VAL A 34 -0.93 8.49 12.78
N ASN A 35 -0.93 7.62 11.75
CA ASN A 35 0.31 7.13 11.14
C ASN A 35 1.06 8.22 10.38
N LEU A 36 0.36 9.08 9.63
CA LEU A 36 0.96 10.22 8.92
C LEU A 36 1.60 11.21 9.89
N LYS A 37 0.95 11.50 11.03
CA LYS A 37 1.55 12.33 12.10
C LYS A 37 2.80 11.68 12.68
N GLY A 38 2.84 10.36 12.81
CA GLY A 38 4.04 9.63 13.22
C GLY A 38 5.18 9.79 12.20
N LEU A 39 4.89 9.55 10.93
CA LEU A 39 5.84 9.69 9.81
C LEU A 39 6.37 11.12 9.68
N GLU A 40 5.53 12.14 9.93
CA GLU A 40 5.94 13.54 9.89
C GLU A 40 6.88 13.89 11.05
N ARG A 41 6.60 13.41 12.28
CA ARG A 41 7.51 13.59 13.43
C ARG A 41 8.87 12.96 13.22
N GLU A 42 8.91 11.86 12.47
CA GLU A 42 10.15 11.17 12.09
C GLU A 42 10.86 11.82 10.90
N GLY A 43 10.25 12.85 10.29
CA GLY A 43 10.82 13.56 9.14
C GLY A 43 10.76 12.78 7.83
N LEU A 44 9.87 11.77 7.72
CA LEU A 44 9.71 10.95 6.50
C LEU A 44 8.68 11.54 5.53
N VAL A 45 7.68 12.24 6.04
CA VAL A 45 6.69 12.95 5.22
C VAL A 45 6.56 14.41 5.67
N THR A 46 5.99 15.25 4.81
CA THR A 46 5.63 16.63 5.13
C THR A 46 4.22 16.94 4.63
N GLU A 47 3.41 17.58 5.48
CA GLU A 47 2.11 18.13 5.08
C GLU A 47 2.29 19.39 4.20
N LYS A 48 1.51 19.48 3.13
CA LYS A 48 1.43 20.64 2.23
C LYS A 48 -0.02 20.98 1.93
N GLU A 49 -0.28 22.24 1.62
CA GLU A 49 -1.55 22.66 1.03
C GLU A 49 -1.45 22.64 -0.51
N LYS A 50 -2.43 22.04 -1.19
CA LYS A 50 -2.50 21.96 -2.65
C LYS A 50 -3.85 22.44 -3.17
N GLY A 51 -3.84 23.26 -4.21
CA GLY A 51 -5.05 23.84 -4.84
C GLY A 51 -5.07 25.37 -4.76
N ILE A 52 -5.78 26.00 -5.71
CA ILE A 52 -5.80 27.47 -5.87
C ILE A 52 -7.04 28.10 -5.21
N ILE A 53 -8.20 27.45 -5.32
CA ILE A 53 -9.49 27.97 -4.82
C ILE A 53 -9.93 27.21 -3.55
N PHE A 54 -9.84 25.89 -3.58
CA PHE A 54 -10.00 25.04 -2.41
C PHE A 54 -8.67 24.35 -2.14
N LYS A 55 -8.01 24.76 -1.06
CA LYS A 55 -6.76 24.13 -0.63
C LYS A 55 -7.09 22.82 0.10
N LYS A 56 -6.52 21.71 -0.36
CA LYS A 56 -6.55 20.41 0.32
C LYS A 56 -5.20 20.11 0.97
N LYS A 57 -5.22 19.46 2.14
CA LYS A 57 -4.02 18.95 2.78
C LYS A 57 -3.57 17.67 2.07
N VAL A 58 -2.29 17.62 1.71
CA VAL A 58 -1.65 16.45 1.10
C VAL A 58 -0.31 16.20 1.78
N TYR A 59 0.16 14.96 1.71
CA TYR A 59 1.44 14.53 2.25
C TYR A 59 2.38 14.20 1.12
N ALA A 60 3.64 14.61 1.27
CA ALA A 60 4.72 14.32 0.34
C ALA A 60 5.89 13.67 1.08
N LEU A 61 6.62 12.77 0.41
CA LEU A 61 7.86 12.24 0.96
C LEU A 61 8.92 13.34 1.08
N THR A 62 9.67 13.32 2.18
CA THR A 62 10.93 14.05 2.30
C THR A 62 12.05 13.29 1.58
N PRO A 63 13.27 13.84 1.42
CA PRO A 63 14.40 13.07 0.90
C PRO A 63 14.68 11.79 1.70
N THR A 64 14.64 11.86 3.03
CA THR A 64 14.79 10.68 3.91
C THR A 64 13.60 9.73 3.76
N GLY A 65 12.38 10.27 3.66
CA GLY A 65 11.18 9.48 3.37
C GLY A 65 11.26 8.69 2.08
N LEU A 66 11.88 9.25 1.05
CA LEU A 66 12.05 8.57 -0.24
C LEU A 66 12.93 7.32 -0.12
N GLU A 67 13.97 7.35 0.71
CA GLU A 67 14.83 6.19 0.96
C GLU A 67 14.08 5.08 1.68
N GLU A 68 13.33 5.41 2.73
CA GLU A 68 12.51 4.45 3.45
C GLU A 68 11.35 3.91 2.61
N ALA A 69 10.73 4.76 1.78
CA ALA A 69 9.66 4.34 0.90
C ALA A 69 10.12 3.37 -0.20
N LYS A 70 11.36 3.50 -0.67
CA LYS A 70 11.97 2.51 -1.57
C LYS A 70 12.11 1.14 -0.89
N LYS A 71 12.59 1.10 0.36
CA LYS A 71 12.69 -0.15 1.13
C LYS A 71 11.31 -0.76 1.37
N ALA A 72 10.32 0.07 1.71
CA ALA A 72 8.95 -0.37 1.87
C ALA A 72 8.37 -0.97 0.59
N LYS A 73 8.61 -0.33 -0.58
CA LYS A 73 8.19 -0.86 -1.87
C LYS A 73 8.88 -2.18 -2.21
N GLN A 74 10.18 -2.30 -1.96
CA GLN A 74 10.91 -3.55 -2.16
C GLN A 74 10.36 -4.68 -1.29
N GLY A 75 10.05 -4.42 -0.02
CA GLY A 75 9.42 -5.43 0.85
C GLY A 75 8.03 -5.87 0.34
N LEU A 76 7.26 -4.97 -0.26
CA LEU A 76 5.97 -5.31 -0.88
C LEU A 76 6.15 -6.10 -2.18
N GLU A 77 7.18 -5.82 -2.97
CA GLU A 77 7.54 -6.61 -4.16
C GLU A 77 7.97 -8.04 -3.77
N GLU A 78 8.73 -8.19 -2.70
CA GLU A 78 9.09 -9.51 -2.14
C GLU A 78 7.85 -10.29 -1.70
N LYS A 79 6.93 -9.64 -0.98
CA LYS A 79 5.64 -10.25 -0.61
C LYS A 79 4.81 -10.65 -1.82
N ALA A 80 4.74 -9.81 -2.85
CA ALA A 80 4.03 -10.16 -4.09
C ALA A 80 4.65 -11.41 -4.74
N ASN A 81 5.98 -11.52 -4.77
CA ASN A 81 6.64 -12.71 -5.28
C ASN A 81 6.34 -13.96 -4.45
N MET A 82 6.29 -13.85 -3.12
CA MET A 82 5.90 -14.96 -2.25
C MET A 82 4.46 -15.41 -2.51
N LEU A 83 3.53 -14.46 -2.69
CA LEU A 83 2.14 -14.75 -3.04
C LEU A 83 2.06 -15.53 -4.37
N VAL A 84 2.77 -15.09 -5.40
CA VAL A 84 2.81 -15.78 -6.70
C VAL A 84 3.32 -17.21 -6.54
N GLN A 85 4.39 -17.42 -5.77
CA GLN A 85 4.92 -18.77 -5.52
C GLN A 85 3.92 -19.64 -4.74
N ALA A 86 3.22 -19.07 -3.75
CA ALA A 86 2.22 -19.81 -2.99
C ALA A 86 1.07 -20.29 -3.88
N ILE A 87 0.58 -19.44 -4.80
CA ILE A 87 -0.47 -19.84 -5.77
C ILE A 87 0.03 -20.96 -6.68
N GLN A 88 1.23 -20.82 -7.25
CA GLN A 88 1.82 -21.83 -8.14
C GLN A 88 2.02 -23.18 -7.47
N ASN A 89 2.33 -23.17 -6.17
CA ASN A 89 2.55 -24.38 -5.38
C ASN A 89 1.27 -24.93 -4.72
N GLY A 90 0.14 -24.23 -4.83
CA GLY A 90 -1.11 -24.56 -4.14
C GLY A 90 -1.00 -24.48 -2.61
N ASP A 91 -0.17 -23.56 -2.10
CA ASP A 91 0.03 -23.31 -0.67
C ASP A 91 -0.99 -22.28 -0.15
N TYR A 92 -2.16 -22.80 0.23
CA TYR A 92 -3.30 -21.99 0.66
C TYR A 92 -3.12 -21.32 2.03
N ASP A 93 -2.29 -21.90 2.90
CA ASP A 93 -2.04 -21.34 4.24
C ASP A 93 -1.29 -20.01 4.12
N THR A 94 -0.27 -19.98 3.26
CA THR A 94 0.49 -18.76 2.93
C THR A 94 -0.41 -17.71 2.26
N LEU A 95 -1.38 -18.11 1.43
CA LEU A 95 -2.31 -17.17 0.78
C LEU A 95 -3.23 -16.46 1.77
N GLN A 96 -3.70 -17.17 2.81
CA GLN A 96 -4.52 -16.56 3.84
C GLN A 96 -3.74 -15.52 4.66
N GLU A 97 -2.45 -15.75 4.91
CA GLU A 97 -1.59 -14.80 5.62
C GLU A 97 -1.44 -13.46 4.87
N TYR A 98 -1.49 -13.48 3.55
CA TYR A 98 -1.33 -12.30 2.69
C TYR A 98 -2.65 -11.70 2.17
N ALA A 99 -3.81 -12.21 2.60
CA ALA A 99 -5.11 -11.77 2.10
C ALA A 99 -5.33 -10.25 2.33
N ASP A 100 -4.89 -9.73 3.48
CA ASP A 100 -5.02 -8.31 3.83
C ASP A 100 -4.11 -7.41 2.98
N ASP A 101 -2.95 -7.92 2.54
CA ASP A 101 -2.00 -7.21 1.70
C ASP A 101 -2.43 -7.21 0.22
N LEU A 102 -3.27 -8.16 -0.21
CA LEU A 102 -3.64 -8.36 -1.62
C LEU A 102 -4.17 -7.09 -2.28
N TYR A 103 -5.08 -6.37 -1.61
CA TYR A 103 -5.66 -5.13 -2.14
C TYR A 103 -4.60 -4.05 -2.39
N LEU A 104 -3.64 -3.93 -1.48
CA LEU A 104 -2.53 -2.98 -1.61
C LEU A 104 -1.61 -3.39 -2.76
N LEU A 105 -1.24 -4.67 -2.85
CA LEU A 105 -0.36 -5.17 -3.90
C LEU A 105 -0.97 -4.95 -5.30
N VAL A 106 -2.27 -5.15 -5.44
CA VAL A 106 -3.02 -4.84 -6.67
C VAL A 106 -3.06 -3.34 -6.93
N ALA A 107 -3.32 -2.52 -5.91
CA ALA A 107 -3.35 -1.06 -6.04
C ALA A 107 -2.00 -0.46 -6.48
N LEU A 108 -0.90 -1.14 -6.15
CA LEU A 108 0.47 -0.81 -6.56
C LEU A 108 0.89 -1.49 -7.87
N SER A 109 -0.01 -2.22 -8.53
CA SER A 109 0.28 -3.00 -9.75
C SER A 109 1.44 -4.00 -9.59
N LEU A 110 1.63 -4.54 -8.38
CA LEU A 110 2.67 -5.52 -8.07
C LEU A 110 2.25 -6.96 -8.37
N VAL A 111 0.95 -7.17 -8.63
CA VAL A 111 0.36 -8.45 -8.99
C VAL A 111 -0.30 -8.30 -10.35
N ASP A 112 -0.04 -9.23 -11.26
CA ASP A 112 -0.57 -9.18 -12.62
C ASP A 112 -1.97 -9.79 -12.77
N ALA A 113 -2.55 -9.64 -13.95
CA ALA A 113 -3.90 -10.11 -14.25
C ALA A 113 -4.03 -11.64 -14.23
N MET A 114 -2.95 -12.37 -14.48
CA MET A 114 -2.96 -13.84 -14.47
C MET A 114 -3.08 -14.36 -13.04
N VAL A 115 -2.31 -13.77 -12.13
CA VAL A 115 -2.38 -14.09 -10.69
C VAL A 115 -3.77 -13.77 -10.12
N LEU A 116 -4.34 -12.62 -10.53
CA LEU A 116 -5.72 -12.26 -10.15
C LEU A 116 -6.76 -13.26 -10.65
N GLN A 117 -6.58 -13.76 -11.88
CA GLN A 117 -7.47 -14.79 -12.44
C GLN A 117 -7.38 -16.10 -11.65
N GLU A 118 -6.17 -16.50 -11.25
CA GLU A 118 -5.95 -17.70 -10.43
C GLU A 118 -6.60 -17.57 -9.05
N LEU A 119 -6.44 -16.43 -8.38
CA LEU A 119 -7.10 -16.15 -7.10
C LEU A 119 -8.63 -16.18 -7.20
N ALA A 120 -9.20 -15.53 -8.22
CA ALA A 120 -10.64 -15.54 -8.43
C ALA A 120 -11.19 -16.96 -8.70
N PHE A 121 -10.40 -17.80 -9.36
CA PHE A 121 -10.72 -19.21 -9.53
C PHE A 121 -10.71 -19.93 -8.17
N LEU A 122 -9.68 -19.74 -7.35
CA LEU A 122 -9.63 -20.34 -6.01
C LEU A 122 -10.82 -19.94 -5.13
N ASP A 123 -11.18 -18.66 -5.08
CA ASP A 123 -12.36 -18.19 -4.34
C ASP A 123 -13.66 -18.84 -4.84
N PHE A 124 -13.80 -19.07 -6.15
CA PHE A 124 -15.00 -19.66 -6.73
C PHE A 124 -15.16 -21.17 -6.43
N PHE A 125 -14.05 -21.90 -6.29
CA PHE A 125 -14.07 -23.36 -6.06
C PHE A 125 -14.07 -23.74 -4.57
N TRP A 126 -13.81 -22.80 -3.66
CA TRP A 126 -13.77 -23.01 -2.21
C TRP A 126 -14.92 -22.32 -1.44
N ILE A 127 -15.97 -21.84 -2.14
CA ILE A 127 -17.30 -21.48 -1.58
C ILE A 127 -18.27 -22.66 -1.68
#